data_AF-A0A6A9TI85-F1
#
_entry.id   AF-A0A6A9TI85-F1
#
_cell.length_a   1.000
_cell.length_b   1.000
_cell.length_c   1.000
_cell.angle_alpha   90.00
_cell.angle_beta   90.00
_cell.angle_gamma   90.00
#
_symmetry.space_group_name_H-M   'P 1'
#
loop_
_entity.id
_entity.type
_entity.pdbx_description
1 polymer ?
#
loop_
_entity_poly.entity_id
_entity_poly.type
_entity_poly.pdbx_seq_one_letter_code
_entity_poly.pdbx_strand_id
1 'polypeptide(L)'
;MVPFDPLALEYLAGGLLVTVIGALVKFGGWTWLLAGYSESSSSIPDDVVRDVAGNTILRIGVAVTLVGAVASVTELPASVGLLVGAAIVVAVLRLIYRLHTWSPSQTT
;
A
#
# COMPACT_ATOMS: atom_id res chain seq x y z
N MET A 1 -22.27 8.55 22.42
CA MET A 1 -21.31 7.83 21.54
C MET A 1 -22.01 7.64 20.22
N VAL A 2 -21.49 8.22 19.15
CA VAL A 2 -21.97 7.91 17.79
C VAL A 2 -21.47 6.49 17.49
N PRO A 3 -22.34 5.50 17.23
CA PRO A 3 -21.88 4.19 16.81
C PRO A 3 -21.17 4.36 15.46
N PHE A 4 -19.87 4.08 15.42
CA PHE A 4 -19.17 3.98 14.15
C PHE A 4 -19.73 2.78 13.40
N ASP A 5 -20.07 2.98 12.13
CA ASP A 5 -20.32 1.86 11.23
C ASP A 5 -19.08 0.94 11.25
N PRO A 6 -19.22 -0.36 11.58
CA PRO A 6 -18.07 -1.26 11.73
C PRO A 6 -17.18 -1.31 10.48
N LEU A 7 -17.79 -1.16 9.31
CA LEU A 7 -17.11 -1.18 8.02
C LEU A 7 -16.29 0.11 7.80
N ALA A 8 -16.82 1.27 8.16
CA ALA A 8 -16.04 2.52 8.16
C ALA A 8 -14.83 2.45 9.10
N LEU A 9 -14.99 1.85 10.28
CA LEU A 9 -13.90 1.64 11.23
C LEU A 9 -12.83 0.70 10.68
N GLU A 10 -13.23 -0.38 10.01
CA GLU A 10 -12.32 -1.33 9.37
C GLU A 10 -11.45 -0.65 8.29
N TYR A 11 -12.07 0.14 7.41
CA TYR A 11 -11.34 0.91 6.40
C TYR A 11 -10.39 1.94 7.00
N LEU A 12 -10.82 2.67 8.04
CA LEU A 12 -9.98 3.66 8.71
C LEU A 12 -8.79 3.01 9.40
N ALA A 13 -9.03 1.99 10.23
CA ALA A 13 -7.99 1.31 10.99
C ALA A 13 -7.01 0.56 10.07
N GLY A 14 -7.55 -0.19 9.09
CA GLY A 14 -6.75 -0.91 8.10
C GLY A 14 -5.95 0.05 7.22
N GLY A 15 -6.57 1.11 6.73
CA GLY A 15 -5.92 2.14 5.93
C GLY A 15 -4.79 2.84 6.68
N LEU A 16 -5.01 3.24 7.93
CA LEU A 16 -3.99 3.87 8.77
C LEU A 16 -2.81 2.94 9.02
N LEU A 17 -3.08 1.68 9.38
CA LEU A 17 -2.04 0.68 9.60
C LEU A 17 -1.18 0.49 8.33
N VAL A 18 -1.83 0.31 7.18
CA VAL A 18 -1.13 0.15 5.88
C VAL A 18 -0.34 1.42 5.54
N THR A 19 -0.87 2.61 5.84
CA THR A 19 -0.18 3.89 5.63
C THR A 19 1.09 3.97 6.46
N VAL A 20 1.01 3.61 7.75
CA VAL A 20 2.17 3.60 8.65
C VAL A 20 3.23 2.62 8.16
N ILE A 21 2.83 1.39 7.77
CA ILE A 21 3.75 0.39 7.20
C ILE A 21 4.41 0.94 5.92
N GLY A 22 3.61 1.52 5.02
CA GLY A 22 4.13 2.14 3.79
C GLY A 22 5.12 3.27 4.05
N ALA A 23 4.85 4.10 5.06
CA ALA A 23 5.75 5.16 5.49
C ALA A 23 7.05 4.61 6.11
N LEU A 24 6.99 3.55 6.92
CA LEU A 24 8.17 2.88 7.47
C LEU A 24 9.04 2.27 6.37
N VAL A 25 8.42 1.64 5.36
CA VAL A 25 9.17 1.15 4.18
C VAL A 25 9.77 2.35 3.42
N LYS A 26 8.96 3.32 2.99
CA LYS A 26 9.36 4.45 2.13
C LYS A 26 10.30 5.47 2.78
N PHE A 27 10.19 5.72 4.08
CA PHE A 27 10.93 6.76 4.79
C PHE A 27 11.88 6.19 5.86
N GLY A 28 11.52 5.08 6.49
CA GLY A 28 12.36 4.39 7.46
C GLY A 28 13.38 3.43 6.84
N GLY A 29 13.20 3.03 5.58
CA GLY A 29 14.03 1.98 4.96
C GLY A 29 13.78 0.61 5.56
N TRP A 30 12.59 0.37 6.13
CA TRP A 30 12.22 -0.91 6.74
C TRP A 30 11.78 -1.91 5.67
N THR A 31 12.62 -2.13 4.66
CA THR A 31 12.36 -3.09 3.58
C THR A 31 12.36 -4.53 4.07
N TRP A 32 12.92 -4.82 5.25
CA TRP A 32 12.76 -6.11 5.95
C TRP A 32 11.31 -6.47 6.28
N LEU A 33 10.39 -5.49 6.32
CA LEU A 33 8.95 -5.74 6.44
C LEU A 33 8.37 -6.39 5.18
N LEU A 34 9.05 -6.27 4.04
CA LEU A 34 8.66 -6.93 2.80
C LEU A 34 9.10 -8.39 2.86
N ALA A 35 8.13 -9.27 3.07
CA ALA A 35 8.38 -10.70 3.15
C ALA A 35 9.15 -11.19 1.91
N GLY A 36 10.25 -11.90 2.14
CA GLY A 36 11.08 -12.49 1.09
C GLY A 36 12.10 -11.55 0.44
N TYR A 37 12.14 -10.27 0.81
CA TYR A 37 13.19 -9.36 0.38
C TYR A 37 14.34 -9.31 1.41
N SER A 38 15.58 -9.43 0.94
CA SER A 38 16.76 -9.03 1.70
C SER A 38 17.75 -8.32 0.80
N GLU A 39 18.33 -7.22 1.30
CA GLU A 39 19.35 -6.45 0.59
C GLU A 39 20.55 -7.33 0.18
N SER A 40 20.91 -8.29 1.03
CA SER A 40 22.04 -9.21 0.82
C SER A 40 21.82 -10.26 -0.28
N SER A 41 20.57 -10.54 -0.67
CA SER A 41 20.25 -11.60 -1.64
C SER A 41 19.51 -11.12 -2.88
N SER A 42 19.03 -9.87 -2.87
CA SER A 42 18.30 -9.25 -3.96
C SER A 42 19.25 -8.64 -5.00
N SER A 43 18.94 -8.84 -6.28
CA SER A 43 19.58 -8.13 -7.40
C SER A 43 19.05 -6.70 -7.59
N ILE A 44 17.94 -6.35 -6.93
CA ILE A 44 17.32 -5.03 -6.95
C ILE A 44 17.82 -4.24 -5.72
N PRO A 45 18.38 -3.04 -5.93
CA PRO A 45 18.81 -2.14 -4.85
C PRO A 45 17.69 -1.75 -3.88
N ASP A 46 18.07 -1.53 -2.62
CA ASP A 46 17.13 -1.23 -1.53
C ASP A 46 16.36 0.08 -1.73
N ASP A 47 17.03 1.11 -2.25
CA ASP A 47 16.43 2.40 -2.57
C ASP A 47 15.31 2.27 -3.62
N VAL A 48 15.50 1.42 -4.63
CA VAL A 48 14.48 1.14 -5.65
C VAL A 48 13.29 0.43 -5.02
N VAL A 49 13.52 -0.60 -4.20
CA VAL A 49 12.45 -1.36 -3.55
C VAL A 49 11.66 -0.46 -2.60
N ARG A 50 12.36 0.31 -1.77
CA ARG A 50 11.79 1.33 -0.88
C ARG A 50 10.92 2.33 -1.63
N ASP A 51 11.37 2.79 -2.79
CA ASP A 51 10.65 3.76 -3.59
C ASP A 51 9.44 3.17 -4.29
N VAL A 52 9.58 1.98 -4.88
CA VAL A 52 8.53 1.36 -5.67
C VAL A 52 7.49 0.69 -4.77
N ALA A 53 7.91 -0.15 -3.82
CA ALA A 53 7.02 -0.83 -2.87
C ALA A 53 6.47 0.13 -1.82
N GLY A 54 7.33 0.91 -1.17
CA GLY A 54 6.91 1.84 -0.11
C GLY A 54 5.90 2.88 -0.60
N ASN A 55 6.14 3.50 -1.77
CA ASN A 55 5.19 4.46 -2.35
C ASN A 55 3.87 3.78 -2.76
N THR A 56 3.91 2.54 -3.24
CA THR A 56 2.68 1.80 -3.59
C THR A 56 1.85 1.51 -2.35
N ILE A 57 2.48 0.96 -1.30
CA ILE A 57 1.81 0.66 -0.01
C ILE A 57 1.22 1.94 0.59
N LEU A 58 1.99 3.04 0.58
CA LEU A 58 1.54 4.33 1.12
C LEU A 58 0.33 4.87 0.35
N ARG A 59 0.34 4.79 -0.98
CA ARG A 59 -0.83 5.19 -1.80
C ARG A 59 -2.06 4.34 -1.50
N ILE A 60 -1.89 3.03 -1.35
CA ILE A 60 -3.00 2.13 -0.98
C ILE A 60 -3.54 2.52 0.39
N GLY A 61 -2.68 2.64 1.40
CA GLY A 61 -3.08 2.99 2.76
C GLY A 61 -3.82 4.31 2.84
N VAL A 62 -3.30 5.36 2.18
CA VAL A 62 -3.95 6.68 2.14
C VAL A 62 -5.31 6.59 1.44
N ALA A 63 -5.41 5.91 0.30
CA ALA A 63 -6.67 5.76 -0.42
C ALA A 63 -7.73 5.00 0.41
N VAL A 64 -7.34 3.89 1.05
CA VAL A 64 -8.22 3.10 1.91
C VAL A 64 -8.67 3.91 3.13
N THR A 65 -7.77 4.69 3.74
CA THR A 65 -8.10 5.61 4.84
C THR A 65 -9.13 6.65 4.41
N LEU A 66 -8.96 7.23 3.21
CA LEU A 66 -9.92 8.20 2.66
C LEU A 66 -11.29 7.56 2.39
N VAL A 67 -11.34 6.32 1.91
CA VAL A 67 -12.59 5.58 1.76
C VAL A 67 -13.28 5.41 3.12
N GLY A 68 -12.55 5.02 4.16
CA GLY A 68 -13.09 4.92 5.52
C GLY A 68 -13.59 6.25 6.08
N ALA A 69 -12.87 7.35 5.82
CA ALA A 69 -13.29 8.69 6.21
C ALA A 69 -14.61 9.08 5.53
N VAL A 70 -14.76 8.80 4.23
CA VAL A 70 -16.01 9.01 3.50
C VAL A 70 -17.13 8.11 4.03
N ALA A 71 -16.86 6.82 4.26
CA ALA A 71 -17.80 5.85 4.82
C ALA A 71 -18.32 6.26 6.21
N SER A 72 -17.50 6.99 6.99
CA SER A 72 -17.90 7.44 8.33
C SER A 72 -19.02 8.49 8.33
N VAL A 73 -19.24 9.15 7.19
CA VAL A 73 -20.24 10.21 7.03
C VAL A 73 -21.23 9.94 5.91
N THR A 74 -21.05 8.86 5.15
CA THR A 74 -21.92 8.48 4.02
C THR A 74 -22.09 6.97 3.92
N GLU A 75 -23.29 6.51 3.56
CA GLU A 75 -23.53 5.12 3.22
C GLU A 75 -22.96 4.80 1.83
N LEU A 76 -21.98 3.90 1.78
CA LEU A 76 -21.35 3.50 0.52
C LEU A 76 -22.10 2.33 -0.11
N PRO A 77 -22.25 2.31 -1.44
CA PRO A 77 -22.75 1.14 -2.15
C PRO A 77 -21.90 -0.10 -1.86
N ALA A 78 -22.53 -1.27 -1.75
CA ALA A 78 -21.83 -2.54 -1.48
C ALA A 78 -20.74 -2.87 -2.53
N SER A 79 -20.87 -2.35 -3.76
CA SER A 79 -19.86 -2.49 -4.81
C SER A 79 -18.54 -1.79 -4.51
N VAL A 80 -18.50 -0.81 -3.59
CA VAL A 80 -17.27 -0.08 -3.27
C VAL A 80 -16.22 -1.00 -2.67
N GLY A 81 -16.61 -1.92 -1.78
CA GLY A 81 -15.67 -2.88 -1.20
C GLY A 81 -15.02 -3.78 -2.26
N LEU A 82 -15.81 -4.25 -3.24
CA LEU A 82 -15.31 -5.01 -4.37
C LEU A 82 -14.32 -4.19 -5.22
N LEU A 83 -14.65 -2.93 -5.50
CA LEU A 83 -13.79 -2.03 -6.28
C LEU A 83 -12.48 -1.71 -5.57
N VAL A 84 -12.51 -1.47 -4.26
CA VAL A 84 -11.32 -1.24 -3.44
C VAL A 84 -10.44 -2.49 -3.46
N GLY A 85 -11.01 -3.67 -3.23
CA GLY A 85 -10.28 -4.95 -3.30
C GLY A 85 -9.63 -5.16 -4.66
N ALA A 86 -10.38 -4.97 -5.76
CA ALA A 86 -9.85 -5.09 -7.12
C ALA A 86 -8.72 -4.08 -7.40
N ALA A 87 -8.87 -2.83 -6.96
CA ALA A 87 -7.86 -1.79 -7.11
C ALA A 87 -6.56 -2.13 -6.36
N ILE A 88 -6.68 -2.69 -5.14
CA ILE A 88 -5.53 -3.17 -4.36
C ILE A 88 -4.81 -4.29 -5.11
N VAL A 89 -5.53 -5.30 -5.61
CA VAL A 89 -4.95 -6.39 -6.38
C VAL A 89 -4.19 -5.87 -7.60
N VAL A 90 -4.79 -4.96 -8.37
CA VAL A 90 -4.14 -4.34 -9.54
C VAL A 90 -2.89 -3.55 -9.13
N ALA A 91 -2.95 -2.81 -8.02
CA ALA A 91 -1.80 -2.06 -7.52
C ALA A 91 -0.64 -2.99 -7.10
N VAL A 92 -0.95 -4.12 -6.45
CA VAL A 92 0.04 -5.13 -6.07
C VAL A 92 0.62 -5.83 -7.30
N LEU A 93 -0.21 -6.23 -8.28
CA LEU A 93 0.28 -6.81 -9.53
C LEU A 93 1.20 -5.85 -10.28
N ARG A 94 0.83 -4.56 -10.33
CA ARG A 94 1.66 -3.52 -10.94
C ARG A 94 2.98 -3.33 -10.21
N LEU A 95 2.98 -3.42 -8.87
CA LEU A 95 4.19 -3.36 -8.05
C LEU A 95 5.12 -4.54 -8.39
N ILE A 96 4.59 -5.76 -8.36
CA ILE A 96 5.36 -6.99 -8.67
C ILE A 96 5.93 -6.89 -10.08
N TYR A 97 5.10 -6.49 -11.05
CA TYR A 97 5.53 -6.31 -12.43
C TYR A 97 6.68 -5.30 -12.54
N ARG A 98 6.57 -4.12 -11.92
CA ARG A 98 7.62 -3.09 -11.95
C ARG A 98 8.94 -3.57 -11.36
N LEU A 99 8.90 -4.32 -10.27
CA LEU A 99 10.10 -4.88 -9.65
C LEU A 99 10.71 -5.98 -10.52
N HIS A 100 9.87 -6.85 -11.10
CA HIS A 100 10.33 -7.93 -11.97
C HIS A 100 10.95 -7.41 -13.28
N THR A 101 10.42 -6.33 -13.84
CA THR A 101 10.97 -5.71 -15.05
C THR A 101 11.98 -4.61 -14.75
N TRP A 102 12.44 -4.49 -13.51
CA TRP A 102 13.46 -3.50 -13.17
C TRP A 102 14.76 -3.85 -13.87
N SER A 103 15.36 -2.86 -14.53
CA SER A 103 16.69 -2.94 -15.13
C SER A 103 17.51 -1.75 -14.63
N PRO A 104 18.78 -1.95 -14.25
CA PRO A 104 19.65 -0.83 -13.93
C PRO A 104 19.69 0.14 -15.11
N SER A 105 19.35 1.40 -14.87
CA SER A 105 19.54 2.45 -15.87
C SER A 105 21.03 2.51 -16.20
N GLN A 106 21.43 2.18 -17.42
CA GLN A 106 22.80 2.45 -17.89
C GLN A 106 22.95 3.97 -18.01
N THR A 107 23.32 4.64 -16.92
CA THR A 107 23.90 5.97 -17.00
C THR A 107 25.25 5.84 -17.67
N THR A 108 25.31 6.17 -18.96
CA THR A 108 26.54 6.35 -19.74
C THR A 108 27.18 7.67 -19.39
#